data_AF-A0A6L6Y138-F1
#
_entry.id   AF-A0A6L6Y138-F1
#
_cell.length_a   1.000
_cell.length_b   1.000
_cell.length_c   1.000
_cell.angle_alpha   90.00
_cell.angle_beta   90.00
_cell.angle_gamma   90.00
#
_symmetry.space_group_name_H-M   'P 1'
#
loop_
_entity.id
_entity.type
_entity.pdbx_description
1 polymer ?
#
loop_
_entity_poly.entity_id
_entity_poly.type
_entity_poly.pdbx_seq_one_letter_code
_entity_poly.pdbx_strand_id
1 'polypeptide(L)'
;MSYVANSIHSLSLGGLVFVANGQTVVYTDATSGETYSFNVLDPETHWGNPQPITVTLLSLMTSGSRVIKLRDENREPSIALTIKASGGAGLAAAEKALVAVVGKPAELKWQPPSPTAALTVFDVVWSRLDHKMDSVGSIGERFLRRSYAIALQALPGARGATKIITPAVATATPTVIDSAASTTNWAVLSPAGATLSVVSGAVRSTYNPATSIGAGLYGSALRRTAAVSTSTEKYISIDWKTSIPSIVGAQTNATTGNLPEVRREPGAVAGFTRSWYQVPDSVTSLAWIQFGIVHPASTGSATLEIDLVQTAATLPISGTARQLSRTINPGGSLPTEGTILVQHPTTALGTTVVFSHPVMGGYSPPLRQWRVASSAVTADSTRVSGAYNLLDTVSQFSIPNTAIPEGGCQLWVRAASGFVGSTTMFWSVYAALPGGIIGGVLLQGSTTITFPAIAPTNYLFPIASFPLPVARAGVAGRTLVEIQAGDNSTKLVYFDEAYLFATERGRLTVVDCGSAAPSPGGSANRLKIAAPSLDEPNGSIMIGTAADWSDAFTPATSAILCDQTGHLFDPDGSVTFTVTPNVTDASVSFEHYRRSHTHAES
;
A
#
# COMPACT_ATOMS: atom_id res chain seq x y z
N MET A 1 50.01 11.93 -26.31
CA MET A 1 48.59 12.28 -26.08
C MET A 1 48.37 12.33 -24.58
N SER A 2 48.29 13.52 -24.01
CA SER A 2 47.95 13.72 -22.60
C SER A 2 46.43 13.61 -22.47
N TYR A 3 45.94 12.53 -21.89
CA TYR A 3 44.55 12.44 -21.44
C TYR A 3 44.43 13.40 -20.24
N VAL A 4 43.87 14.59 -20.45
CA VAL A 4 43.49 15.48 -19.34
C VAL A 4 42.23 14.89 -18.74
N ALA A 5 42.41 13.88 -17.88
CA ALA A 5 41.36 13.17 -17.18
C ALA A 5 40.85 14.03 -16.01
N ASN A 6 40.04 15.05 -16.30
CA ASN A 6 39.13 15.60 -15.30
C ASN A 6 37.78 14.90 -15.45
N SER A 7 37.73 13.66 -14.96
CA SER A 7 36.57 12.75 -14.92
C SER A 7 35.54 13.11 -13.83
N ILE A 8 35.68 14.25 -13.16
CA ILE A 8 34.78 14.73 -12.11
C ILE A 8 34.39 16.16 -12.42
N HIS A 9 33.09 16.43 -12.61
CA HIS A 9 32.60 17.79 -12.82
C HIS A 9 32.44 18.54 -11.49
N SER A 10 31.83 17.91 -10.48
CA SER A 10 31.86 18.41 -9.11
C SER A 10 31.84 17.28 -8.09
N LEU A 11 32.46 17.54 -6.94
CA LEU A 11 32.49 16.61 -5.81
C LEU A 11 32.54 17.40 -4.51
N SER A 12 31.62 17.12 -3.59
CA SER A 12 31.59 17.71 -2.25
C SER A 12 31.14 16.70 -1.21
N LEU A 13 31.69 16.80 0.01
CA LEU A 13 31.26 16.05 1.17
C LEU A 13 30.80 17.03 2.25
N GLY A 14 29.51 16.96 2.62
CA GLY A 14 28.91 17.92 3.53
C GLY A 14 29.06 19.36 3.00
N GLY A 15 29.66 20.23 3.80
CA GLY A 15 29.96 21.62 3.42
C GLY A 15 31.25 21.82 2.62
N LEU A 16 32.08 20.78 2.44
CA LEU A 16 33.39 20.89 1.82
C LEU A 16 33.33 20.51 0.34
N VAL A 17 33.68 21.44 -0.54
CA VAL A 17 33.72 21.23 -1.99
C VAL A 17 35.16 20.94 -2.43
N PHE A 18 35.39 19.77 -3.02
CA PHE A 18 36.72 19.39 -3.51
C PHE A 18 36.93 19.88 -4.94
N VAL A 19 35.92 19.67 -5.79
CA VAL A 19 35.92 20.05 -7.21
C VAL A 19 34.62 20.76 -7.54
N ALA A 20 34.72 21.87 -8.27
CA ALA A 20 33.57 22.61 -8.80
C ALA A 20 33.80 22.94 -10.28
N ASN A 21 32.87 22.56 -11.16
CA ASN A 21 32.95 22.79 -12.60
C ASN A 21 34.27 22.31 -13.25
N GLY A 22 34.77 21.15 -12.79
CA GLY A 22 36.02 20.54 -13.25
C GLY A 22 37.29 21.24 -12.76
N GLN A 23 37.18 22.17 -11.80
CA GLN A 23 38.29 22.90 -11.20
C GLN A 23 38.42 22.58 -9.70
N THR A 24 39.66 22.46 -9.23
CA THR A 24 39.94 22.34 -7.79
C THR A 24 39.56 23.64 -7.07
N VAL A 25 38.84 23.54 -5.96
CA VAL A 25 38.49 24.69 -5.14
C VAL A 25 39.67 25.10 -4.25
N VAL A 26 39.96 26.40 -4.20
CA VAL A 26 40.97 27.00 -3.31
C VAL A 26 40.26 27.73 -2.17
N TYR A 27 40.64 27.38 -0.95
CA TYR A 27 40.14 27.97 0.28
C TYR A 27 41.18 28.93 0.87
N THR A 28 40.74 29.89 1.66
CA THR A 28 41.59 30.78 2.45
C THR A 28 41.23 30.61 3.91
N ASP A 29 42.22 30.27 4.75
CA ASP A 29 42.01 30.21 6.19
C ASP A 29 41.87 31.63 6.76
N ALA A 30 40.74 31.90 7.42
CA ALA A 30 40.43 33.23 7.94
C ALA A 30 41.40 33.71 9.03
N THR A 31 42.11 32.78 9.69
CA THR A 31 43.00 33.10 10.82
C THR A 31 44.41 33.43 10.34
N SER A 32 44.97 32.61 9.45
CA SER A 32 46.33 32.73 8.95
C SER A 32 46.45 33.47 7.61
N GLY A 33 45.36 33.59 6.86
CA GLY A 33 45.36 34.11 5.49
C GLY A 33 45.98 33.15 4.47
N GLU A 34 46.45 31.97 4.88
CA GLU A 34 47.03 30.97 3.98
C GLU A 34 45.96 30.30 3.13
N THR A 35 46.36 29.86 1.94
CA THR A 35 45.47 29.17 1.01
C THR A 35 45.73 27.67 1.00
N TYR A 36 44.67 26.89 0.77
CA TYR A 36 44.77 25.44 0.62
C TYR A 36 43.75 24.91 -0.38
N SER A 37 44.01 23.72 -0.91
CA SER A 37 43.18 23.05 -1.91
C SER A 37 43.19 21.54 -1.73
N PHE A 38 42.11 20.88 -2.15
CA PHE A 38 41.97 19.42 -2.12
C PHE A 38 41.97 18.87 -3.54
N ASN A 39 43.03 18.16 -3.92
CA ASN A 39 43.13 17.53 -5.22
C ASN A 39 42.69 16.08 -5.12
N VAL A 40 41.55 15.74 -5.71
CA VAL A 40 41.02 14.36 -5.75
C VAL A 40 41.90 13.50 -6.66
N LEU A 41 42.27 12.32 -6.19
CA LEU A 41 43.06 11.34 -6.94
C LEU A 41 42.08 10.33 -7.57
N ASP A 42 41.75 10.57 -8.84
CA ASP A 42 40.77 9.80 -9.60
C ASP A 42 40.98 8.27 -9.59
N PRO A 43 42.19 7.72 -9.87
CA PRO A 43 42.35 6.25 -9.98
C PRO A 43 42.17 5.49 -8.65
N GLU A 44 42.17 6.19 -7.53
CA GLU A 44 41.96 5.60 -6.20
C GLU A 44 40.58 5.93 -5.62
N THR A 45 39.77 6.71 -6.34
CA THR A 45 38.42 7.09 -5.93
C THR A 45 37.42 6.08 -6.50
N HIS A 46 36.59 5.49 -5.64
CA HIS A 46 35.54 4.57 -6.07
C HIS A 46 34.26 4.79 -5.27
N TRP A 47 33.11 4.54 -5.91
CA TRP A 47 31.80 4.66 -5.27
C TRP A 47 31.41 3.41 -4.46
N GLY A 48 32.20 2.34 -4.57
CA GLY A 48 31.88 1.03 -4.01
C GLY A 48 30.63 0.41 -4.66
N ASN A 49 30.27 -0.80 -4.25
CA ASN A 49 29.00 -1.43 -4.58
C ASN A 49 28.29 -1.84 -3.29
N PRO A 50 26.95 -1.71 -3.22
CA PRO A 50 26.20 -2.32 -2.12
C PRO A 50 26.43 -3.82 -2.10
N GLN A 51 26.68 -4.38 -0.92
CA GLN A 51 26.90 -5.82 -0.75
C GLN A 51 25.58 -6.51 -0.39
N PRO A 52 25.15 -7.55 -1.12
CA PRO A 52 23.92 -8.25 -0.79
C PRO A 52 24.10 -9.08 0.48
N ILE A 53 23.21 -8.87 1.46
CA ILE A 53 23.07 -9.77 2.61
C ILE A 53 22.17 -10.92 2.17
N THR A 54 22.76 -12.11 2.10
CA THR A 54 22.06 -13.32 1.67
C THR A 54 21.97 -14.35 2.78
N VAL A 55 20.85 -15.06 2.86
CA VAL A 55 20.71 -16.23 3.73
C VAL A 55 20.69 -17.49 2.88
N THR A 56 21.56 -18.41 3.25
CA THR A 56 21.58 -19.76 2.69
C THR A 56 20.52 -20.60 3.37
N LEU A 57 19.50 -21.00 2.63
CA LEU A 57 18.54 -21.98 3.09
C LEU A 57 19.16 -23.37 3.00
N LEU A 58 19.39 -23.97 4.17
CA LEU A 58 19.69 -25.40 4.30
C LEU A 58 18.41 -26.18 3.98
N SER A 59 18.12 -26.31 2.70
CA SER A 59 17.03 -27.13 2.19
C SER A 59 17.46 -28.59 2.14
N LEU A 60 16.51 -29.52 2.20
CA LEU A 60 16.70 -30.97 1.95
C LEU A 60 17.07 -31.27 0.48
N MET A 61 17.64 -30.32 -0.24
CA MET A 61 18.10 -30.51 -1.60
C MET A 61 19.28 -31.49 -1.59
N THR A 62 19.20 -32.49 -2.46
CA THR A 62 20.23 -33.52 -2.62
C THR A 62 21.53 -32.98 -3.22
N SER A 63 21.53 -31.77 -3.79
CA SER A 63 22.72 -31.08 -4.28
C SER A 63 22.49 -29.56 -4.32
N GLY A 64 23.49 -28.79 -3.87
CA GLY A 64 23.46 -27.33 -3.88
C GLY A 64 22.72 -26.69 -2.70
N SER A 65 22.78 -25.37 -2.63
CA SER A 65 22.11 -24.56 -1.61
C SER A 65 21.29 -23.46 -2.26
N ARG A 66 20.10 -23.18 -1.72
CA ARG A 66 19.27 -22.06 -2.18
C ARG A 66 19.66 -20.83 -1.39
N VAL A 67 20.08 -19.78 -2.09
CA VAL A 67 20.45 -18.50 -1.49
C VAL A 67 19.34 -17.49 -1.76
N ILE A 68 18.84 -16.84 -0.71
CA ILE A 68 17.85 -15.76 -0.81
C ILE A 68 18.54 -14.45 -0.41
N LYS A 69 18.44 -13.43 -1.27
CA LYS A 69 18.83 -12.07 -0.92
C LYS A 69 17.79 -11.49 0.05
N LEU A 70 18.23 -11.09 1.24
CA LEU A 70 17.37 -10.44 2.23
C LEU A 70 17.32 -8.92 2.00
N ARG A 71 18.49 -8.29 1.89
CA ARG A 71 18.65 -6.84 1.69
C ARG A 71 20.03 -6.52 1.16
N ASP A 72 20.27 -5.26 0.86
CA ASP A 72 21.62 -4.74 0.58
C ASP A 72 22.20 -4.07 1.83
N GLU A 73 23.47 -4.31 2.09
CA GLU A 73 24.26 -3.60 3.08
C GLU A 73 24.72 -2.24 2.54
N ASN A 74 25.13 -1.37 3.45
CA ASN A 74 25.75 -0.10 3.12
C ASN A 74 26.90 -0.29 2.13
N ARG A 75 27.01 0.64 1.19
CA ARG A 75 28.15 0.68 0.26
C ARG A 75 29.32 1.40 0.93
N GLU A 76 30.52 1.10 0.45
CA GLU A 76 31.76 1.70 0.95
C GLU A 76 32.47 2.52 -0.13
N PRO A 77 32.10 3.80 -0.34
CA PRO A 77 32.86 4.69 -1.20
C PRO A 77 34.21 5.04 -0.56
N SER A 78 35.22 5.30 -1.38
CA SER A 78 36.52 5.80 -0.95
C SER A 78 36.93 6.97 -1.81
N ILE A 79 37.40 8.06 -1.19
CA ILE A 79 37.91 9.25 -1.87
C ILE A 79 39.36 9.42 -1.47
N ALA A 80 40.27 9.24 -2.42
CA ALA A 80 41.66 9.58 -2.22
C ALA A 80 41.88 11.05 -2.57
N LEU A 81 42.54 11.79 -1.70
CA LEU A 81 42.83 13.20 -1.92
C LEU A 81 44.24 13.59 -1.50
N THR A 82 44.70 14.68 -2.09
CA THR A 82 45.94 15.36 -1.76
C THR A 82 45.64 16.79 -1.37
N ILE A 83 45.99 17.15 -0.15
CA ILE A 83 46.01 18.53 0.31
C ILE A 83 47.24 19.22 -0.27
N LYS A 84 47.08 20.41 -0.84
CA LYS A 84 48.17 21.35 -1.15
C LYS A 84 47.88 22.68 -0.49
N ALA A 85 48.88 23.31 0.12
CA ALA A 85 48.75 24.61 0.76
C ALA A 85 49.92 25.54 0.44
N SER A 86 49.74 26.84 0.72
CA SER A 86 50.81 27.85 0.59
C SER A 86 51.85 27.79 1.73
N GLY A 87 51.52 27.13 2.84
CA GLY A 87 52.38 26.98 4.01
C GLY A 87 51.89 25.89 4.97
N GLY A 88 52.63 25.71 6.07
CA GLY A 88 52.31 24.69 7.08
C GLY A 88 51.03 24.99 7.86
N ALA A 89 50.69 26.26 8.06
CA ALA A 89 49.45 26.65 8.73
C ALA A 89 48.23 26.31 7.86
N GLY A 90 48.33 26.48 6.54
CA GLY A 90 47.33 26.11 5.56
C GLY A 90 47.12 24.60 5.47
N LEU A 91 48.19 23.79 5.62
CA LEU A 91 48.06 22.33 5.75
C LEU A 91 47.26 21.94 7.00
N ALA A 92 47.57 22.54 8.15
CA ALA A 92 46.85 22.29 9.39
C ALA A 92 45.38 22.78 9.32
N ALA A 93 45.13 23.93 8.67
CA ALA A 93 43.79 24.45 8.45
C ALA A 93 42.97 23.53 7.53
N ALA A 94 43.58 23.01 6.47
CA ALA A 94 42.94 22.06 5.57
C ALA A 94 42.59 20.73 6.27
N GLU A 95 43.51 20.19 7.07
CA GLU A 95 43.27 18.98 7.87
C GLU A 95 42.16 19.22 8.90
N LYS A 96 42.17 20.37 9.58
CA LYS A 96 41.08 20.78 10.48
C LYS A 96 39.74 20.84 9.76
N ALA A 97 39.70 21.39 8.53
CA ALA A 97 38.48 21.44 7.73
C ALA A 97 37.98 20.03 7.34
N LEU A 98 38.88 19.11 6.99
CA LEU A 98 38.52 17.71 6.71
C LEU A 98 37.96 17.02 7.96
N VAL A 99 38.66 17.10 9.10
CA VAL A 99 38.23 16.48 10.36
C VAL A 99 36.90 17.07 10.85
N ALA A 100 36.58 18.32 10.52
CA ALA A 100 35.30 18.92 10.88
C ALA A 100 34.10 18.26 10.18
N VAL A 101 34.31 17.69 8.99
CA VAL A 101 33.29 17.03 8.17
C VAL A 101 33.32 15.51 8.35
N VAL A 102 34.50 14.91 8.44
CA VAL A 102 34.67 13.47 8.59
C VAL A 102 34.25 13.00 9.99
N GLY A 103 33.73 11.77 10.10
CA GLY A 103 33.24 11.19 11.35
C GLY A 103 31.79 11.54 11.69
N LYS A 104 31.10 12.26 10.81
CA LYS A 104 29.69 12.65 10.97
C LYS A 104 28.85 12.17 9.78
N PRO A 105 27.52 12.01 9.97
CA PRO A 105 26.60 11.86 8.85
C PRO A 105 26.68 13.06 7.92
N ALA A 106 26.74 12.83 6.60
CA ALA A 106 26.87 13.88 5.60
C ALA A 106 26.34 13.42 4.23
N GLU A 107 26.08 14.37 3.35
CA GLU A 107 25.81 14.08 1.94
C GLU A 107 27.12 14.12 1.14
N LEU A 108 27.43 13.04 0.42
CA LEU A 108 28.45 13.05 -0.63
C LEU A 108 27.75 13.35 -1.96
N LYS A 109 28.02 14.53 -2.52
CA LYS A 109 27.43 14.98 -3.79
C LYS A 109 28.45 14.85 -4.90
N TRP A 110 28.08 14.18 -5.96
CA TRP A 110 28.91 13.96 -7.13
C TRP A 110 28.13 14.27 -8.40
N GLN A 111 28.65 15.22 -9.18
CA GLN A 111 28.18 15.51 -10.52
C GLN A 111 29.08 14.78 -11.52
N PRO A 112 28.51 13.84 -12.31
CA PRO A 112 29.27 13.18 -13.36
C PRO A 112 29.83 14.18 -14.39
N PRO A 113 30.86 13.81 -15.18
CA PRO A 113 31.45 14.67 -16.21
C PRO A 113 30.47 15.29 -17.18
N SER A 114 29.38 14.58 -17.48
CA SER A 114 28.35 15.10 -18.37
C SER A 114 27.58 16.22 -17.67
N PRO A 115 27.53 17.44 -18.25
CA PRO A 115 26.79 18.56 -17.67
C PRO A 115 25.27 18.31 -17.66
N THR A 116 24.77 17.32 -18.40
CA THR A 116 23.36 16.93 -18.42
C THR A 116 23.03 15.76 -17.51
N ALA A 117 24.03 15.13 -16.87
CA ALA A 117 23.76 14.06 -15.92
C ALA A 117 23.12 14.63 -14.65
N ALA A 118 22.31 13.83 -13.95
CA ALA A 118 21.73 14.26 -12.68
C ALA A 118 22.80 14.27 -11.57
N LEU A 119 22.68 15.23 -10.66
CA LEU A 119 23.50 15.27 -9.44
C LEU A 119 23.21 14.02 -8.59
N THR A 120 24.24 13.21 -8.39
CA THR A 120 24.15 11.98 -7.60
C THR A 120 24.54 12.27 -6.16
N VAL A 121 23.70 11.87 -5.21
CA VAL A 121 23.93 12.04 -3.78
C VAL A 121 24.01 10.68 -3.11
N PHE A 122 25.07 10.46 -2.34
CA PHE A 122 25.19 9.32 -1.44
C PHE A 122 25.01 9.80 0.00
N ASP A 123 24.09 9.15 0.71
CA ASP A 123 23.82 9.43 2.11
C ASP A 123 24.87 8.73 2.97
N VAL A 124 25.90 9.46 3.40
CA VAL A 124 27.00 8.93 4.21
C VAL A 124 26.56 8.89 5.67
N VAL A 125 26.49 7.69 6.24
CA VAL A 125 26.15 7.46 7.64
C VAL A 125 27.36 7.72 8.54
N TRP A 126 28.54 7.32 8.05
CA TRP A 126 29.79 7.49 8.78
C TRP A 126 30.97 7.61 7.81
N SER A 127 32.05 8.23 8.26
CA SER A 127 33.28 8.41 7.50
C SER A 127 34.51 8.40 8.38
N ARG A 128 35.65 7.96 7.84
CA ARG A 128 36.96 7.96 8.49
C ARG A 128 38.03 8.52 7.57
N LEU A 129 38.97 9.23 8.18
CA LEU A 129 40.13 9.80 7.52
C LEU A 129 41.35 8.92 7.81
N ASP A 130 41.97 8.41 6.75
CA ASP A 130 43.20 7.63 6.81
C ASP A 130 44.35 8.42 6.19
N HIS A 131 45.38 8.70 6.99
CA HIS A 131 46.58 9.33 6.49
C HIS A 131 47.39 8.32 5.65
N LYS A 132 47.58 8.64 4.37
CA LYS A 132 48.45 7.86 3.49
C LYS A 132 49.85 8.45 3.57
N MET A 133 50.73 7.85 4.35
CA MET A 133 52.14 8.12 4.21
C MET A 133 52.56 7.74 2.78
N ASP A 134 53.11 8.70 2.04
CA ASP A 134 53.73 8.38 0.76
C ASP A 134 54.95 7.45 1.01
N SER A 135 55.24 6.57 0.06
CA SER A 135 56.30 5.54 0.17
C SER A 135 57.71 6.10 0.33
N VAL A 136 57.89 7.42 0.26
CA VAL A 136 59.11 8.18 0.44
C VAL A 136 58.90 9.17 1.61
N GLY A 137 58.80 8.63 2.81
CA GLY A 137 58.39 9.30 4.05
C GLY A 137 58.82 10.77 4.21
N SER A 138 57.92 11.59 4.77
CA SER A 138 58.11 13.01 5.14
C SER A 138 58.45 14.00 4.01
N ILE A 139 58.73 13.56 2.77
CA ILE A 139 59.04 14.46 1.66
C ILE A 139 57.82 15.29 1.24
N GLY A 140 56.62 14.72 1.26
CA GLY A 140 55.38 15.45 0.98
C GLY A 140 55.23 16.73 1.81
N GLU A 141 55.60 16.69 3.08
CA GLU A 141 55.48 17.85 3.98
C GLU A 141 56.47 18.97 3.60
N ARG A 142 57.65 18.63 3.07
CA ARG A 142 58.59 19.61 2.49
C ARG A 142 58.04 20.30 1.24
N PHE A 143 57.13 19.64 0.52
CA PHE A 143 56.43 20.19 -0.63
C PHE A 143 55.05 20.75 -0.28
N LEU A 144 54.78 20.99 1.01
CA LEU A 144 53.51 21.53 1.51
C LEU A 144 52.31 20.69 1.01
N ARG A 145 52.47 19.37 1.06
CA ARG A 145 51.53 18.37 0.57
C ARG A 145 51.28 17.27 1.60
N ARG A 146 50.02 16.86 1.77
CA ARG A 146 49.64 15.66 2.55
C ARG A 146 48.61 14.84 1.78
N SER A 147 48.71 13.51 1.87
CA SER A 147 47.81 12.58 1.18
C SER A 147 46.93 11.85 2.17
N TYR A 148 45.64 11.75 1.87
CA TYR A 148 44.66 11.07 2.70
C TYR A 148 43.74 10.21 1.83
N ALA A 149 43.16 9.17 2.44
CA ALA A 149 41.96 8.53 1.93
C ALA A 149 40.83 8.76 2.92
N ILE A 150 39.66 9.10 2.39
CA ILE A 150 38.42 9.16 3.15
C ILE A 150 37.64 7.89 2.85
N ALA A 151 37.59 6.97 3.81
CA ALA A 151 36.71 5.81 3.74
C ALA A 151 35.31 6.24 4.21
N LEU A 152 34.30 5.99 3.38
CA LEU A 152 32.91 6.37 3.63
C LEU A 152 32.07 5.12 3.79
N GLN A 153 31.07 5.16 4.65
CA GLN A 153 29.99 4.18 4.70
C GLN A 153 28.68 4.89 4.38
N ALA A 154 28.11 4.58 3.22
CA ALA A 154 26.91 5.23 2.71
C ALA A 154 25.75 4.24 2.56
N LEU A 155 24.52 4.75 2.57
CA LEU A 155 23.35 3.93 2.27
C LEU A 155 23.50 3.21 0.91
N PRO A 156 22.86 2.04 0.73
CA PRO A 156 23.13 1.17 -0.42
C PRO A 156 22.91 1.85 -1.79
N GLY A 157 21.79 2.57 -1.92
CA GLY A 157 21.40 3.26 -3.14
C GLY A 157 21.87 4.71 -3.16
N ALA A 158 22.31 5.17 -4.33
CA ALA A 158 22.46 6.60 -4.60
C ALA A 158 21.08 7.23 -4.80
N ARG A 159 20.96 8.54 -4.64
CA ARG A 159 19.71 9.26 -4.90
C ARG A 159 19.92 10.57 -5.65
N GLY A 160 18.83 11.10 -6.20
CA GLY A 160 18.80 12.47 -6.70
C GLY A 160 18.91 13.51 -5.57
N ALA A 161 19.33 14.72 -5.92
CA ALA A 161 19.44 15.83 -4.97
C ALA A 161 18.09 16.48 -4.62
N THR A 162 17.09 16.35 -5.49
CA THR A 162 15.78 16.98 -5.32
C THR A 162 14.79 16.00 -4.72
N LYS A 163 14.11 16.45 -3.67
CA LYS A 163 13.00 15.72 -3.05
C LYS A 163 11.75 15.89 -3.91
N ILE A 164 11.03 14.80 -4.12
CA ILE A 164 9.85 14.71 -4.98
C ILE A 164 8.65 14.37 -4.12
N ILE A 165 7.51 14.99 -4.40
CA ILE A 165 6.22 14.61 -3.83
C ILE A 165 5.43 13.90 -4.94
N THR A 166 5.26 12.60 -4.77
CA THR A 166 4.45 11.77 -5.67
C THR A 166 3.05 11.64 -5.08
N PRO A 167 2.01 12.24 -5.69
CA PRO A 167 0.65 12.05 -5.23
C PRO A 167 0.23 10.60 -5.46
N ALA A 168 -0.51 10.03 -4.51
CA ALA A 168 -1.06 8.70 -4.68
C ALA A 168 -2.23 8.76 -5.66
N VAL A 169 -2.13 8.01 -6.76
CA VAL A 169 -3.13 8.04 -7.81
C VAL A 169 -4.32 7.17 -7.39
N ALA A 170 -5.52 7.77 -7.38
CA ALA A 170 -6.74 7.04 -7.08
C ALA A 170 -6.97 5.93 -8.11
N THR A 171 -7.48 4.80 -7.64
CA THR A 171 -8.01 3.77 -8.55
C THR A 171 -9.12 4.40 -9.39
N ALA A 172 -9.09 4.19 -10.71
CA ALA A 172 -10.05 4.80 -11.64
C ALA A 172 -11.49 4.56 -11.17
N THR A 173 -12.30 5.63 -11.15
CA THR A 173 -13.72 5.53 -10.81
C THR A 173 -14.44 4.68 -11.85
N PRO A 174 -15.34 3.77 -11.43
CA PRO A 174 -16.12 2.99 -12.38
C PRO A 174 -16.92 3.88 -13.35
N THR A 175 -16.89 3.52 -14.62
CA THR A 175 -17.66 4.19 -15.67
C THR A 175 -19.10 3.68 -15.64
N VAL A 176 -20.07 4.57 -15.42
CA VAL A 176 -21.49 4.20 -15.48
C VAL A 176 -21.86 3.89 -16.92
N ILE A 177 -22.29 2.66 -17.19
CA ILE A 177 -22.76 2.21 -18.50
C ILE A 177 -24.26 2.43 -18.64
N ASP A 178 -24.99 2.18 -17.54
CA ASP A 178 -26.45 2.25 -17.50
C ASP A 178 -26.88 2.50 -16.07
N SER A 179 -27.64 3.57 -15.83
CA SER A 179 -28.20 3.87 -14.50
C SER A 179 -29.54 3.19 -14.27
N ALA A 180 -29.98 2.31 -15.19
CA ALA A 180 -31.23 1.54 -15.14
C ALA A 180 -32.49 2.37 -14.78
N ALA A 181 -32.47 3.68 -15.06
CA ALA A 181 -33.57 4.60 -14.80
C ALA A 181 -34.64 4.56 -15.90
N SER A 182 -34.44 3.73 -16.93
CA SER A 182 -35.31 3.55 -18.09
C SER A 182 -35.28 2.10 -18.57
N THR A 183 -36.37 1.62 -19.14
CA THR A 183 -36.41 0.29 -19.81
C THR A 183 -35.73 0.28 -21.18
N THR A 184 -35.24 1.44 -21.65
CA THR A 184 -34.50 1.54 -22.92
C THR A 184 -33.27 0.65 -22.86
N ASN A 185 -33.08 -0.19 -23.88
CA ASN A 185 -32.01 -1.20 -23.95
C ASN A 185 -32.13 -2.33 -22.92
N TRP A 186 -33.30 -2.56 -22.32
CA TRP A 186 -33.54 -3.68 -21.43
C TRP A 186 -34.59 -4.64 -22.00
N ALA A 187 -34.37 -5.94 -21.80
CA ALA A 187 -35.30 -6.99 -22.18
C ALA A 187 -35.44 -8.02 -21.05
N VAL A 188 -36.65 -8.55 -20.88
CA VAL A 188 -36.90 -9.71 -20.02
C VAL A 188 -36.82 -10.97 -20.86
N LEU A 189 -36.07 -11.97 -20.40
CA LEU A 189 -35.87 -13.21 -21.16
C LEU A 189 -36.53 -14.42 -20.53
N SER A 190 -36.68 -14.40 -19.22
CA SER A 190 -37.27 -15.49 -18.46
C SER A 190 -37.81 -14.97 -17.13
N PRO A 191 -38.90 -15.55 -16.61
CA PRO A 191 -39.76 -16.53 -17.27
C PRO A 191 -40.69 -15.88 -18.32
N ALA A 192 -41.26 -16.68 -19.23
CA ALA A 192 -42.25 -16.19 -20.19
C ALA A 192 -43.46 -15.59 -19.45
N GLY A 193 -43.93 -14.42 -19.89
CA GLY A 193 -45.01 -13.67 -19.24
C GLY A 193 -44.55 -12.70 -18.13
N ALA A 194 -43.25 -12.61 -17.85
CA ALA A 194 -42.71 -11.57 -16.99
C ALA A 194 -42.78 -10.19 -17.68
N THR A 195 -43.08 -9.15 -16.91
CA THR A 195 -43.23 -7.76 -17.39
C THR A 195 -42.02 -6.93 -17.02
N LEU A 196 -41.63 -5.99 -17.89
CA LEU A 196 -40.56 -5.03 -17.66
C LEU A 196 -41.13 -3.68 -17.23
N SER A 197 -40.56 -3.07 -16.19
CA SER A 197 -40.96 -1.76 -15.68
C SER A 197 -39.77 -1.03 -15.06
N VAL A 198 -39.93 0.24 -14.67
CA VAL A 198 -38.99 0.96 -13.80
C VAL A 198 -39.68 1.23 -12.48
N VAL A 199 -39.02 0.92 -11.36
CA VAL A 199 -39.52 1.20 -10.01
C VAL A 199 -38.40 1.81 -9.18
N SER A 200 -38.66 2.97 -8.58
CA SER A 200 -37.70 3.70 -7.74
C SER A 200 -36.33 3.94 -8.39
N GLY A 201 -36.31 4.15 -9.72
CA GLY A 201 -35.08 4.38 -10.47
C GLY A 201 -34.36 3.12 -10.97
N ALA A 202 -34.88 1.92 -10.66
CA ALA A 202 -34.30 0.65 -11.09
C ALA A 202 -35.19 -0.07 -12.13
N VAL A 203 -34.58 -0.71 -13.12
CA VAL A 203 -35.28 -1.60 -14.06
C VAL A 203 -35.71 -2.86 -13.31
N ARG A 204 -36.99 -3.20 -13.39
CA ARG A 204 -37.61 -4.33 -12.70
C ARG A 204 -38.26 -5.29 -13.69
N SER A 205 -37.89 -6.56 -13.60
CA SER A 205 -38.68 -7.68 -14.09
C SER A 205 -39.62 -8.15 -12.99
N THR A 206 -40.92 -8.22 -13.30
CA THR A 206 -41.93 -8.78 -12.39
C THR A 206 -42.55 -10.00 -13.03
N TYR A 207 -42.58 -11.11 -12.30
CA TYR A 207 -43.28 -12.31 -12.70
C TYR A 207 -44.31 -12.69 -11.64
N ASN A 208 -45.57 -12.74 -12.06
CA ASN A 208 -46.69 -13.13 -11.21
C ASN A 208 -47.28 -14.45 -11.73
N PRO A 209 -46.92 -15.61 -11.13
CA PRO A 209 -47.43 -16.87 -11.60
C PRO A 209 -48.93 -17.00 -11.27
N ALA A 210 -49.78 -17.04 -12.31
CA ALA A 210 -51.23 -17.23 -12.16
C ALA A 210 -51.63 -18.62 -11.62
N THR A 211 -50.70 -19.57 -11.64
CA THR A 211 -50.86 -20.95 -11.15
C THR A 211 -49.60 -21.34 -10.39
N SER A 212 -49.73 -22.03 -9.25
CA SER A 212 -48.61 -22.64 -8.52
C SER A 212 -47.81 -23.50 -9.49
N ILE A 213 -46.64 -23.01 -9.88
CA ILE A 213 -45.81 -23.71 -10.82
C ILE A 213 -45.17 -24.87 -10.05
N GLY A 214 -45.15 -26.07 -10.64
CA GLY A 214 -44.69 -27.29 -9.98
C GLY A 214 -43.32 -27.15 -9.31
N ALA A 215 -43.02 -28.04 -8.36
CA ALA A 215 -41.75 -28.07 -7.65
C ALA A 215 -40.56 -28.09 -8.63
N GLY A 216 -39.90 -26.93 -8.80
CA GLY A 216 -38.84 -26.70 -9.78
C GLY A 216 -38.12 -25.39 -9.53
N LEU A 217 -36.97 -25.18 -10.18
CA LEU A 217 -36.20 -23.94 -10.10
C LEU A 217 -36.69 -22.95 -11.17
N TYR A 218 -36.90 -21.69 -10.79
CA TYR A 218 -37.29 -20.62 -11.71
C TYR A 218 -36.18 -19.60 -11.88
N GLY A 219 -35.88 -19.24 -13.12
CA GLY A 219 -34.92 -18.18 -13.45
C GLY A 219 -35.62 -16.88 -13.80
N SER A 220 -35.32 -15.79 -13.08
CA SER A 220 -35.65 -14.43 -13.53
C SER A 220 -34.42 -13.82 -14.19
N ALA A 221 -34.53 -13.38 -15.45
CA ALA A 221 -33.40 -12.85 -16.20
C ALA A 221 -33.73 -11.54 -16.91
N LEU A 222 -32.91 -10.52 -16.64
CA LEU A 222 -32.88 -9.23 -17.31
C LEU A 222 -31.64 -9.13 -18.20
N ARG A 223 -31.81 -8.63 -19.42
CA ARG A 223 -30.71 -8.39 -20.36
C ARG A 223 -30.66 -6.93 -20.76
N ARG A 224 -29.50 -6.32 -20.57
CA ARG A 224 -29.10 -5.08 -21.25
C ARG A 224 -28.68 -5.43 -22.68
N THR A 225 -29.35 -4.86 -23.68
CA THR A 225 -29.19 -5.16 -25.11
C THR A 225 -28.23 -4.24 -25.83
N ALA A 226 -27.84 -3.12 -25.23
CA ALA A 226 -26.83 -2.24 -25.80
C ALA A 226 -25.42 -2.83 -25.59
N ALA A 227 -24.53 -2.53 -26.55
CA ALA A 227 -23.14 -2.94 -26.47
C ALA A 227 -22.39 -2.23 -25.32
N VAL A 228 -21.32 -2.85 -24.87
CA VAL A 228 -20.39 -2.35 -23.85
C VAL A 228 -18.96 -2.56 -24.36
N SER A 229 -18.15 -1.50 -24.37
CA SER A 229 -16.72 -1.63 -24.65
C SER A 229 -15.99 -2.15 -23.42
N THR A 230 -15.10 -3.12 -23.60
CA THR A 230 -14.26 -3.73 -22.56
C THR A 230 -12.78 -3.74 -22.97
N SER A 231 -12.39 -2.81 -23.86
CA SER A 231 -11.02 -2.70 -24.36
C SER A 231 -10.02 -2.33 -23.27
N THR A 232 -10.41 -1.41 -22.39
CA THR A 232 -9.61 -0.90 -21.26
C THR A 232 -10.19 -1.29 -19.91
N GLU A 233 -11.48 -1.63 -19.87
CA GLU A 233 -12.20 -1.97 -18.64
C GLU A 233 -12.56 -3.46 -18.63
N LYS A 234 -11.94 -4.21 -17.71
CA LYS A 234 -12.05 -5.68 -17.63
C LYS A 234 -12.99 -6.17 -16.54
N TYR A 235 -13.62 -5.25 -15.81
CA TYR A 235 -14.58 -5.58 -14.77
C TYR A 235 -15.93 -4.92 -15.04
N ILE A 236 -17.01 -5.65 -14.78
CA ILE A 236 -18.39 -5.16 -14.88
C ILE A 236 -19.05 -5.31 -13.52
N SER A 237 -19.72 -4.28 -13.04
CA SER A 237 -20.59 -4.36 -11.86
C SER A 237 -22.06 -4.29 -12.24
N ILE A 238 -22.88 -4.98 -11.46
CA ILE A 238 -24.34 -4.92 -11.54
C ILE A 238 -24.89 -4.78 -10.12
N ASP A 239 -25.66 -3.73 -9.85
CA ASP A 239 -26.41 -3.55 -8.61
C ASP A 239 -27.80 -4.14 -8.79
N TRP A 240 -28.09 -5.21 -8.06
CA TRP A 240 -29.31 -5.97 -8.21
C TRP A 240 -30.02 -6.22 -6.87
N LYS A 241 -31.34 -6.39 -6.92
CA LYS A 241 -32.20 -6.72 -5.78
C LYS A 241 -33.26 -7.73 -6.22
N THR A 242 -33.68 -8.59 -5.30
CA THR A 242 -34.77 -9.54 -5.55
C THR A 242 -35.75 -9.57 -4.39
N SER A 243 -37.02 -9.87 -4.68
CA SER A 243 -38.05 -10.07 -3.64
C SER A 243 -37.94 -11.41 -2.92
N ILE A 244 -37.14 -12.36 -3.43
CA ILE A 244 -36.99 -13.70 -2.84
C ILE A 244 -35.61 -13.84 -2.19
N PRO A 245 -35.51 -13.97 -0.86
CA PRO A 245 -34.22 -13.98 -0.14
C PRO A 245 -33.37 -15.23 -0.40
N SER A 246 -33.98 -16.34 -0.84
CA SER A 246 -33.29 -17.60 -1.13
C SER A 246 -32.91 -17.67 -2.62
N ILE A 247 -31.64 -17.38 -2.92
CA ILE A 247 -31.09 -17.46 -4.27
C ILE A 247 -30.22 -18.71 -4.37
N VAL A 248 -30.50 -19.54 -5.37
CA VAL A 248 -29.73 -20.77 -5.67
C VAL A 248 -28.49 -20.45 -6.50
N GLY A 249 -28.54 -19.38 -7.30
CA GLY A 249 -27.40 -18.83 -8.01
C GLY A 249 -27.72 -17.51 -8.70
N ALA A 250 -26.72 -16.65 -8.83
CA ALA A 250 -26.72 -15.50 -9.71
C ALA A 250 -25.76 -15.79 -10.86
N GLN A 251 -26.20 -15.56 -12.10
CA GLN A 251 -25.39 -15.79 -13.29
C GLN A 251 -25.39 -14.52 -14.13
N THR A 252 -24.19 -14.06 -14.48
CA THR A 252 -24.02 -13.06 -15.52
C THR A 252 -23.57 -13.76 -16.78
N ASN A 253 -24.37 -13.62 -17.83
CA ASN A 253 -24.01 -14.11 -19.16
C ASN A 253 -23.74 -12.90 -20.03
N ALA A 254 -22.73 -13.01 -20.88
CA ALA A 254 -22.48 -12.05 -21.93
C ALA A 254 -22.36 -12.79 -23.27
N THR A 255 -22.10 -12.05 -24.33
CA THR A 255 -21.94 -12.62 -25.69
C THR A 255 -20.89 -13.73 -25.74
N THR A 256 -19.94 -13.75 -24.81
CA THR A 256 -18.86 -14.73 -24.71
C THR A 256 -19.13 -15.90 -23.76
N GLY A 257 -20.35 -16.00 -23.20
CA GLY A 257 -20.74 -17.01 -22.21
C GLY A 257 -20.82 -16.46 -20.79
N ASN A 258 -20.77 -17.35 -19.80
CA ASN A 258 -20.89 -16.98 -18.38
C ASN A 258 -19.64 -16.22 -17.93
N LEU A 259 -19.84 -15.05 -17.33
CA LEU A 259 -18.77 -14.30 -16.67
C LEU A 259 -18.67 -14.76 -15.22
N PRO A 260 -17.47 -15.15 -14.74
CA PRO A 260 -17.29 -15.53 -13.35
C PRO A 260 -17.49 -14.33 -12.43
N GLU A 261 -18.31 -14.50 -11.39
CA GLU A 261 -18.42 -13.51 -10.31
C GLU A 261 -17.10 -13.50 -9.53
N VAL A 262 -16.46 -12.34 -9.46
CA VAL A 262 -15.20 -12.16 -8.74
C VAL A 262 -15.39 -11.48 -7.38
N ARG A 263 -16.51 -10.76 -7.19
CA ARG A 263 -16.84 -10.13 -5.90
C ARG A 263 -18.34 -9.87 -5.74
N ARG A 264 -18.80 -9.86 -4.48
CA ARG A 264 -20.13 -9.40 -4.07
C ARG A 264 -20.05 -8.45 -2.86
N GLU A 265 -20.79 -7.35 -2.89
CA GLU A 265 -20.81 -6.33 -1.83
C GLU A 265 -22.18 -5.62 -1.75
N PRO A 266 -22.48 -4.82 -0.71
CA PRO A 266 -23.67 -3.98 -0.71
C PRO A 266 -23.68 -2.99 -1.89
N GLY A 267 -24.85 -2.80 -2.53
CA GLY A 267 -25.03 -1.85 -3.61
C GLY A 267 -25.05 -0.39 -3.13
N ALA A 268 -24.98 0.55 -4.07
CA ALA A 268 -25.02 1.99 -3.74
C ALA A 268 -26.36 2.42 -3.12
N VAL A 269 -27.45 1.76 -3.53
CA VAL A 269 -28.79 1.96 -2.98
C VAL A 269 -29.08 0.91 -1.91
N ALA A 270 -29.63 1.34 -0.78
CA ALA A 270 -29.97 0.46 0.33
C ALA A 270 -30.87 -0.71 -0.12
N GLY A 271 -30.47 -1.93 0.24
CA GLY A 271 -31.17 -3.17 -0.11
C GLY A 271 -30.80 -3.76 -1.49
N PHE A 272 -29.94 -3.10 -2.27
CA PHE A 272 -29.31 -3.69 -3.45
C PHE A 272 -28.00 -4.39 -3.07
N THR A 273 -27.63 -5.37 -3.89
CA THR A 273 -26.36 -6.09 -3.84
C THR A 273 -25.59 -5.77 -5.11
N ARG A 274 -24.33 -5.37 -5.00
CA ARG A 274 -23.42 -5.20 -6.12
C ARG A 274 -22.63 -6.47 -6.34
N SER A 275 -22.69 -7.02 -7.55
CA SER A 275 -21.83 -8.12 -7.97
C SER A 275 -20.88 -7.65 -9.07
N TRP A 276 -19.61 -8.04 -8.97
CA TRP A 276 -18.57 -7.77 -9.96
C TRP A 276 -18.20 -9.02 -10.73
N TYR A 277 -17.98 -8.86 -12.02
CA TYR A 277 -17.67 -9.90 -12.98
C TYR A 277 -16.42 -9.53 -13.76
N GLN A 278 -15.52 -10.50 -13.97
CA GLN A 278 -14.34 -10.29 -14.80
C GLN A 278 -14.63 -10.70 -16.25
N VAL A 279 -14.29 -9.80 -17.17
CA VAL A 279 -14.32 -10.03 -18.60
C VAL A 279 -12.97 -10.62 -19.03
N PRO A 280 -12.93 -11.73 -19.78
CA PRO A 280 -11.66 -12.29 -20.25
C PRO A 280 -10.84 -11.27 -21.05
N ASP A 281 -9.52 -11.30 -20.91
CA ASP A 281 -8.64 -10.30 -21.54
C ASP A 281 -8.76 -10.27 -23.07
N SER A 282 -9.09 -11.42 -23.68
CA SER A 282 -9.32 -11.58 -25.12
C SER A 282 -10.60 -10.90 -25.63
N VAL A 283 -11.49 -10.45 -24.74
CA VAL A 283 -12.78 -9.83 -25.09
C VAL A 283 -12.68 -8.31 -24.97
N THR A 284 -12.92 -7.61 -26.08
CA THR A 284 -12.84 -6.14 -26.17
C THR A 284 -14.21 -5.46 -26.25
N SER A 285 -15.28 -6.21 -26.45
CA SER A 285 -16.66 -5.71 -26.43
C SER A 285 -17.65 -6.81 -26.08
N LEU A 286 -18.73 -6.44 -25.40
CA LEU A 286 -19.89 -7.30 -25.16
C LEU A 286 -21.10 -6.70 -25.88
N ALA A 287 -21.80 -7.47 -26.71
CA ALA A 287 -23.00 -6.99 -27.39
C ALA A 287 -24.21 -6.86 -26.46
N TRP A 288 -24.22 -7.65 -25.38
CA TRP A 288 -25.26 -7.62 -24.35
C TRP A 288 -24.69 -8.15 -23.03
N ILE A 289 -25.35 -7.77 -21.94
CA ILE A 289 -25.10 -8.27 -20.59
C ILE A 289 -26.42 -8.77 -20.03
N GLN A 290 -26.47 -10.02 -19.61
CA GLN A 290 -27.65 -10.63 -19.00
C GLN A 290 -27.34 -10.98 -17.56
N PHE A 291 -28.19 -10.56 -16.65
CA PHE A 291 -28.16 -10.98 -15.27
C PHE A 291 -29.37 -11.85 -14.98
N GLY A 292 -29.11 -13.06 -14.47
CA GLY A 292 -30.12 -14.04 -14.13
C GLY A 292 -29.98 -14.49 -12.69
N ILE A 293 -31.09 -14.65 -11.99
CA ILE A 293 -31.16 -15.24 -10.66
C ILE A 293 -32.06 -16.46 -10.68
N VAL A 294 -31.63 -17.53 -10.00
CA VAL A 294 -32.37 -18.79 -9.87
C VAL A 294 -32.93 -18.89 -8.46
N HIS A 295 -34.22 -19.19 -8.34
CA HIS A 295 -34.92 -19.34 -7.06
C HIS A 295 -35.63 -20.70 -6.97
N PRO A 296 -35.83 -21.22 -5.75
CA PRO A 296 -36.75 -22.34 -5.54
C PRO A 296 -38.18 -21.92 -5.90
N ALA A 297 -39.00 -22.88 -6.33
CA ALA A 297 -40.44 -22.69 -6.50
C ALA A 297 -41.04 -22.02 -5.26
N SER A 298 -41.66 -20.87 -5.44
CA SER A 298 -42.39 -20.18 -4.39
C SER A 298 -43.78 -19.80 -4.88
N THR A 299 -44.75 -19.83 -3.96
CA THR A 299 -46.08 -19.25 -4.17
C THR A 299 -45.98 -17.74 -3.92
N GLY A 300 -45.65 -16.97 -4.95
CA GLY A 300 -45.57 -15.51 -4.83
C GLY A 300 -45.01 -14.82 -6.08
N SER A 301 -45.20 -13.50 -6.15
CA SER A 301 -44.60 -12.66 -7.19
C SER A 301 -43.08 -12.61 -7.02
N ALA A 302 -42.34 -13.00 -8.05
CA ALA A 302 -40.88 -12.88 -8.10
C ALA A 302 -40.50 -11.59 -8.81
N THR A 303 -39.56 -10.84 -8.24
CA THR A 303 -39.01 -9.65 -8.87
C THR A 303 -37.49 -9.72 -8.90
N LEU A 304 -36.92 -9.26 -10.01
CA LEU A 304 -35.50 -8.94 -10.16
C LEU A 304 -35.43 -7.47 -10.54
N GLU A 305 -34.72 -6.69 -9.75
CA GLU A 305 -34.47 -5.27 -9.96
C GLU A 305 -32.99 -5.06 -10.23
N ILE A 306 -32.65 -4.21 -11.19
CA ILE A 306 -31.30 -3.75 -11.49
C ILE A 306 -31.29 -2.23 -11.44
N ASP A 307 -30.41 -1.66 -10.62
CA ASP A 307 -30.29 -0.22 -10.41
C ASP A 307 -29.12 0.39 -11.18
N LEU A 308 -28.02 -0.36 -11.32
CA LEU A 308 -26.80 0.21 -11.88
C LEU A 308 -25.97 -0.85 -12.60
N VAL A 309 -25.44 -0.48 -13.77
CA VAL A 309 -24.43 -1.26 -14.50
C VAL A 309 -23.23 -0.35 -14.77
N GLN A 310 -22.05 -0.79 -14.37
CA GLN A 310 -20.80 -0.03 -14.56
C GLN A 310 -19.67 -0.92 -15.04
N THR A 311 -18.63 -0.31 -15.57
CA THR A 311 -17.35 -0.96 -15.88
C THR A 311 -16.21 -0.35 -15.09
N ALA A 312 -15.12 -1.10 -14.92
CA ALA A 312 -13.89 -0.60 -14.33
C ALA A 312 -12.65 -1.27 -14.93
N ALA A 313 -11.55 -0.53 -15.01
CA ALA A 313 -10.23 -1.04 -15.43
C ALA A 313 -9.64 -2.03 -14.43
N THR A 314 -9.81 -1.74 -13.15
CA THR A 314 -9.42 -2.59 -12.03
C THR A 314 -10.63 -2.78 -11.12
N LEU A 315 -10.63 -3.88 -10.37
CA LEU A 315 -11.67 -4.12 -9.39
C LEU A 315 -11.57 -3.03 -8.29
N PRO A 316 -12.55 -2.11 -8.12
CA PRO A 316 -12.47 -1.04 -7.10
C PRO A 316 -12.36 -1.62 -5.70
N ILE A 317 -12.03 -0.90 -4.63
CA ILE A 317 -12.12 -1.52 -3.29
C ILE A 317 -13.55 -1.48 -2.77
N SER A 318 -13.97 -2.56 -2.12
CA SER A 318 -15.24 -2.62 -1.38
C SER A 318 -15.26 -1.60 -0.25
N GLY A 319 -16.36 -0.88 -0.10
CA GLY A 319 -16.62 0.03 1.01
C GLY A 319 -16.88 1.46 0.59
N THR A 320 -16.59 2.41 1.47
CA THR A 320 -16.74 3.84 1.20
C THR A 320 -15.41 4.48 0.80
N ALA A 321 -15.45 5.74 0.37
CA ALA A 321 -14.29 6.60 0.18
C ALA A 321 -13.42 6.81 1.43
N ARG A 322 -13.76 6.16 2.56
CA ARG A 322 -12.98 6.12 3.80
C ARG A 322 -11.93 5.01 3.81
N GLN A 323 -12.00 4.04 2.89
CA GLN A 323 -10.95 3.05 2.67
C GLN A 323 -10.57 3.01 1.19
N LEU A 324 -9.31 3.34 0.90
CA LEU A 324 -8.85 3.56 -0.46
C LEU A 324 -7.51 2.88 -0.67
N SER A 325 -7.34 2.26 -1.84
CA SER A 325 -6.03 1.85 -2.33
C SER A 325 -5.63 2.71 -3.50
N ARG A 326 -4.37 3.11 -3.45
CA ARG A 326 -3.76 4.00 -4.41
C ARG A 326 -2.40 3.47 -4.78
N THR A 327 -2.02 3.66 -6.03
CA THR A 327 -0.68 3.30 -6.49
C THR A 327 0.23 4.52 -6.39
N ILE A 328 1.44 4.29 -5.91
CA ILE A 328 2.53 5.26 -5.84
C ILE A 328 3.68 4.66 -6.62
N ASN A 329 4.14 5.37 -7.65
CA ASN A 329 5.32 5.01 -8.43
C ASN A 329 6.42 6.04 -8.17
N PRO A 330 7.38 5.74 -7.27
CA PRO A 330 8.49 6.65 -7.01
C PRO A 330 9.50 6.72 -8.18
N GLY A 331 9.53 5.71 -9.06
CA GLY A 331 10.54 5.55 -10.11
C GLY A 331 11.91 5.20 -9.55
N GLY A 332 12.94 5.37 -10.39
CA GLY A 332 14.31 4.96 -10.07
C GLY A 332 14.57 3.48 -10.35
N SER A 333 15.72 2.98 -9.90
CA SER A 333 16.16 1.60 -10.17
C SER A 333 16.22 0.73 -8.91
N LEU A 334 15.89 1.29 -7.74
CA LEU A 334 15.92 0.61 -6.45
C LEU A 334 14.68 0.95 -5.61
N PRO A 335 14.27 0.07 -4.69
CA PRO A 335 13.25 0.38 -3.71
C PRO A 335 13.60 1.65 -2.92
N THR A 336 12.60 2.50 -2.73
CA THR A 336 12.73 3.82 -2.14
C THR A 336 11.97 3.91 -0.82
N GLU A 337 12.65 4.46 0.18
CA GLU A 337 12.08 4.86 1.45
C GLU A 337 11.77 6.36 1.40
N GLY A 338 10.77 6.79 2.16
CA GLY A 338 10.38 8.19 2.20
C GLY A 338 9.29 8.44 3.23
N THR A 339 8.61 9.56 3.08
CA THR A 339 7.57 10.00 4.01
C THR A 339 6.20 9.83 3.39
N ILE A 340 5.34 9.03 4.01
CA ILE A 340 3.92 8.98 3.65
C ILE A 340 3.20 10.11 4.38
N LEU A 341 2.42 10.88 3.63
CA LEU A 341 1.54 11.92 4.16
C LEU A 341 0.10 11.51 3.89
N VAL A 342 -0.72 11.50 4.93
CA VAL A 342 -2.18 11.33 4.84
C VAL A 342 -2.83 12.58 5.40
N GLN A 343 -3.70 13.25 4.65
CA GLN A 343 -4.25 14.54 5.07
C GLN A 343 -5.64 14.83 4.51
N HIS A 344 -6.40 15.59 5.29
CA HIS A 344 -7.70 16.14 4.92
C HIS A 344 -7.77 17.64 5.31
N PRO A 345 -8.41 18.51 4.53
CA PRO A 345 -8.37 19.96 4.77
C PRO A 345 -9.00 20.41 6.10
N THR A 346 -10.08 19.77 6.57
CA THR A 346 -10.93 20.34 7.65
C THR A 346 -11.27 19.42 8.81
N THR A 347 -11.02 18.12 8.70
CA THR A 347 -11.66 17.11 9.56
C THR A 347 -10.62 16.11 10.01
N ALA A 348 -10.64 15.74 11.29
CA ALA A 348 -9.66 14.81 11.85
C ALA A 348 -9.78 13.44 11.18
N LEU A 349 -8.67 12.73 11.05
CA LEU A 349 -8.64 11.47 10.28
C LEU A 349 -9.31 10.31 11.04
N GLY A 350 -9.30 10.34 12.38
CA GLY A 350 -9.66 9.20 13.23
C GLY A 350 -8.53 8.18 13.35
N THR A 351 -8.86 6.96 13.79
CA THR A 351 -7.93 5.83 13.79
C THR A 351 -7.56 5.45 12.36
N THR A 352 -6.40 5.94 11.94
CA THR A 352 -5.91 5.87 10.56
C THR A 352 -5.07 4.63 10.37
N VAL A 353 -5.35 3.88 9.31
CA VAL A 353 -4.54 2.73 8.88
C VAL A 353 -3.79 3.13 7.63
N VAL A 354 -2.50 2.82 7.58
CA VAL A 354 -1.67 2.93 6.37
C VAL A 354 -0.96 1.60 6.17
N PHE A 355 -1.23 0.95 5.04
CA PHE A 355 -0.59 -0.30 4.66
C PHE A 355 0.04 -0.14 3.27
N SER A 356 1.36 -0.23 3.18
CA SER A 356 2.07 -0.20 1.90
C SER A 356 2.56 -1.59 1.53
N HIS A 357 2.44 -1.97 0.26
CA HIS A 357 2.89 -3.28 -0.23
C HIS A 357 3.23 -3.23 -1.74
N PRO A 358 4.05 -4.15 -2.25
CA PRO A 358 4.28 -4.29 -3.70
C PRO A 358 2.97 -4.57 -4.43
N VAL A 359 2.90 -4.30 -5.74
CA VAL A 359 1.72 -4.66 -6.54
C VAL A 359 1.55 -6.19 -6.53
N MET A 360 0.48 -6.67 -5.89
CA MET A 360 0.14 -8.10 -5.79
C MET A 360 -1.22 -8.32 -6.45
N GLY A 361 -1.24 -8.98 -7.61
CA GLY A 361 -2.45 -9.15 -8.41
C GLY A 361 -3.61 -9.73 -7.61
N GLY A 362 -4.76 -9.06 -7.63
CA GLY A 362 -6.01 -9.51 -6.99
C GLY A 362 -6.06 -9.41 -5.45
N TYR A 363 -4.94 -9.12 -4.78
CA TYR A 363 -4.91 -8.97 -3.34
C TYR A 363 -5.48 -7.61 -2.91
N SER A 364 -6.28 -7.62 -1.84
CA SER A 364 -6.86 -6.44 -1.23
C SER A 364 -7.14 -6.71 0.26
N PRO A 365 -6.68 -5.86 1.20
CA PRO A 365 -6.82 -6.14 2.63
C PRO A 365 -8.26 -6.30 3.16
N PRO A 366 -9.26 -5.49 2.74
CA PRO A 366 -10.63 -5.64 3.23
C PRO A 366 -11.25 -7.01 2.93
N LEU A 367 -11.85 -7.62 3.94
CA LEU A 367 -12.45 -8.95 3.87
C LEU A 367 -13.93 -8.95 3.52
N ARG A 368 -14.67 -7.86 3.77
CA ARG A 368 -16.13 -7.82 3.51
C ARG A 368 -16.51 -8.18 2.07
N GLN A 369 -15.66 -7.87 1.09
CA GLN A 369 -15.85 -8.27 -0.31
C GLN A 369 -15.88 -9.79 -0.55
N TRP A 370 -15.33 -10.56 0.38
CA TRP A 370 -15.25 -12.02 0.33
C TRP A 370 -16.30 -12.68 1.23
N ARG A 371 -17.22 -11.92 1.82
CA ARG A 371 -18.20 -12.43 2.78
C ARG A 371 -19.17 -13.42 2.10
N VAL A 372 -19.34 -14.59 2.72
CA VAL A 372 -20.23 -15.66 2.23
C VAL A 372 -21.33 -16.04 3.22
N ALA A 373 -21.12 -15.82 4.51
CA ALA A 373 -22.13 -16.02 5.55
C ALA A 373 -21.95 -15.00 6.68
N SER A 374 -23.05 -14.43 7.17
CA SER A 374 -23.10 -13.59 8.38
C SER A 374 -24.56 -13.32 8.74
N SER A 375 -24.78 -12.67 9.88
CA SER A 375 -26.04 -11.99 10.18
C SER A 375 -26.39 -10.93 9.14
N ALA A 376 -27.65 -10.49 9.16
CA ALA A 376 -28.17 -9.49 8.23
C ALA A 376 -27.33 -8.21 8.26
N VAL A 377 -27.14 -7.63 7.06
CA VAL A 377 -26.24 -6.51 6.84
C VAL A 377 -27.07 -5.24 6.71
N THR A 378 -26.79 -4.28 7.57
CA THR A 378 -27.42 -2.97 7.56
C THR A 378 -26.51 -1.98 6.85
N ALA A 379 -27.02 -1.31 5.82
CA ALA A 379 -26.27 -0.23 5.15
C ALA A 379 -26.10 0.97 6.10
N ASP A 380 -24.89 1.54 6.12
CA ASP A 380 -24.52 2.67 6.97
C ASP A 380 -23.33 3.41 6.35
N SER A 381 -23.62 4.52 5.66
CA SER A 381 -22.61 5.33 4.96
C SER A 381 -21.63 6.04 5.90
N THR A 382 -21.88 6.03 7.20
CA THR A 382 -20.96 6.59 8.20
C THR A 382 -19.83 5.61 8.56
N ARG A 383 -20.01 4.32 8.26
CA ARG A 383 -19.03 3.25 8.50
C ARG A 383 -17.99 3.20 7.39
N VAL A 384 -16.82 2.66 7.68
CA VAL A 384 -15.74 2.54 6.68
C VAL A 384 -16.18 1.62 5.54
N SER A 385 -16.79 0.50 5.88
CA SER A 385 -17.26 -0.47 4.90
C SER A 385 -18.59 -0.09 4.23
N GLY A 386 -19.23 1.00 4.67
CA GLY A 386 -20.54 1.42 4.19
C GLY A 386 -21.71 0.60 4.75
N ALA A 387 -21.44 -0.30 5.69
CA ALA A 387 -22.44 -1.16 6.32
C ALA A 387 -21.95 -1.67 7.67
N TYR A 388 -22.83 -2.35 8.41
CA TYR A 388 -22.45 -3.16 9.57
C TYR A 388 -23.34 -4.39 9.69
N ASN A 389 -22.93 -5.37 10.49
CA ASN A 389 -23.79 -6.48 10.91
C ASN A 389 -23.48 -6.84 12.36
N LEU A 390 -24.41 -7.51 13.04
CA LEU A 390 -24.12 -8.07 14.36
C LEU A 390 -23.19 -9.29 14.21
N LEU A 391 -22.28 -9.48 15.17
CA LEU A 391 -21.47 -10.71 15.32
C LEU A 391 -22.14 -11.69 16.29
N ASP A 392 -23.46 -11.77 16.25
CA ASP A 392 -24.24 -12.77 17.00
C ASP A 392 -24.16 -14.17 16.37
N THR A 393 -23.81 -14.25 15.09
CA THR A 393 -23.44 -15.48 14.37
C THR A 393 -22.03 -15.36 13.77
N VAL A 394 -21.48 -16.49 13.31
CA VAL A 394 -20.17 -16.52 12.63
C VAL A 394 -20.24 -15.69 11.35
N SER A 395 -19.32 -14.74 11.20
CA SER A 395 -19.05 -14.06 9.93
C SER A 395 -17.95 -14.79 9.20
N GLN A 396 -18.27 -15.35 8.03
CA GLN A 396 -17.37 -16.15 7.20
C GLN A 396 -17.01 -15.41 5.91
N PHE A 397 -15.72 -15.41 5.58
CA PHE A 397 -15.13 -14.80 4.39
C PHE A 397 -14.40 -15.86 3.57
N SER A 398 -14.74 -16.00 2.28
CA SER A 398 -14.17 -16.98 1.35
C SER A 398 -13.31 -16.33 0.28
N ILE A 399 -12.02 -16.28 0.56
CA ILE A 399 -11.03 -15.58 -0.25
C ILE A 399 -10.41 -16.57 -1.25
N PRO A 400 -10.40 -16.29 -2.56
CA PRO A 400 -9.67 -17.10 -3.52
C PRO A 400 -8.18 -17.17 -3.18
N ASN A 401 -7.55 -18.33 -3.30
CA ASN A 401 -6.11 -18.45 -3.04
C ASN A 401 -5.27 -17.60 -3.99
N THR A 402 -5.77 -17.30 -5.19
CA THR A 402 -5.12 -16.37 -6.14
C THR A 402 -5.08 -14.93 -5.65
N ALA A 403 -5.94 -14.56 -4.69
CA ALA A 403 -6.01 -13.23 -4.08
C ALA A 403 -5.27 -13.15 -2.74
N ILE A 404 -4.60 -14.23 -2.31
CA ILE A 404 -3.84 -14.27 -1.05
C ILE A 404 -2.36 -14.40 -1.35
N PRO A 405 -1.53 -13.43 -0.95
CA PRO A 405 -0.09 -13.58 -1.03
C PRO A 405 0.41 -14.62 -0.03
N GLU A 406 1.41 -15.40 -0.44
CA GLU A 406 2.10 -16.30 0.48
C GLU A 406 2.90 -15.49 1.52
N GLY A 407 2.78 -15.89 2.78
CA GLY A 407 3.54 -15.35 3.91
C GLY A 407 2.70 -15.03 5.15
N GLY A 408 3.34 -14.41 6.13
CA GLY A 408 2.75 -13.90 7.36
C GLY A 408 1.72 -12.81 7.09
N CYS A 409 0.53 -13.02 7.62
CA CYS A 409 -0.60 -12.09 7.56
C CYS A 409 -1.05 -11.70 8.98
N GLN A 410 -1.59 -10.49 9.13
CA GLN A 410 -2.26 -10.03 10.34
C GLN A 410 -3.75 -9.80 10.08
N LEU A 411 -4.59 -10.41 10.92
CA LEU A 411 -6.03 -10.20 10.93
C LEU A 411 -6.39 -9.09 11.92
N TRP A 412 -7.08 -8.08 11.43
CA TRP A 412 -7.59 -6.96 12.22
C TRP A 412 -9.11 -6.83 12.05
N VAL A 413 -9.81 -6.41 13.10
CA VAL A 413 -11.27 -6.22 13.09
C VAL A 413 -11.61 -4.80 13.52
N ARG A 414 -12.47 -4.16 12.74
CA ARG A 414 -13.12 -2.90 13.07
C ARG A 414 -14.54 -3.18 13.55
N ALA A 415 -14.83 -2.80 14.79
CA ALA A 415 -16.14 -3.03 15.40
C ALA A 415 -16.51 -1.93 16.40
N ALA A 416 -17.81 -1.78 16.63
CA ALA A 416 -18.38 -1.02 17.74
C ALA A 416 -19.15 -1.97 18.67
N SER A 417 -19.52 -1.51 19.86
CA SER A 417 -20.24 -2.33 20.85
C SER A 417 -21.52 -1.67 21.35
N GLY A 418 -22.49 -2.48 21.77
CA GLY A 418 -23.64 -2.03 22.57
C GLY A 418 -23.35 -1.96 24.07
N PHE A 419 -22.08 -2.12 24.49
CA PHE A 419 -21.67 -2.23 25.89
C PHE A 419 -20.25 -1.66 26.11
N VAL A 420 -19.90 -1.36 27.37
CA VAL A 420 -18.53 -1.02 27.79
C VAL A 420 -17.90 -2.23 28.47
N GLY A 421 -16.62 -2.49 28.19
CA GLY A 421 -15.86 -3.60 28.79
C GLY A 421 -15.36 -4.59 27.75
N SER A 422 -14.99 -5.79 28.21
CA SER A 422 -14.32 -6.78 27.37
C SER A 422 -15.23 -7.88 26.86
N THR A 423 -14.92 -8.39 25.67
CA THR A 423 -15.50 -9.63 25.12
C THR A 423 -14.41 -10.40 24.37
N THR A 424 -14.62 -11.69 24.20
CA THR A 424 -13.71 -12.56 23.45
C THR A 424 -14.12 -12.58 21.98
N MET A 425 -13.16 -12.38 21.08
CA MET A 425 -13.32 -12.63 19.65
C MET A 425 -12.69 -13.97 19.31
N PHE A 426 -13.49 -14.89 18.76
CA PHE A 426 -13.03 -16.15 18.20
C PHE A 426 -12.74 -15.99 16.72
N TRP A 427 -11.69 -16.66 16.25
CA TRP A 427 -11.33 -16.68 14.85
C TRP A 427 -10.84 -18.07 14.43
N SER A 428 -11.08 -18.43 13.18
CA SER A 428 -10.57 -19.65 12.58
C SER A 428 -10.28 -19.47 11.09
N VAL A 429 -9.34 -20.27 10.59
CA VAL A 429 -8.89 -20.27 9.20
C VAL A 429 -8.85 -21.69 8.67
N TYR A 430 -9.42 -21.86 7.47
CA TYR A 430 -9.54 -23.15 6.79
C TYR A 430 -9.05 -23.05 5.36
N ALA A 431 -8.56 -24.17 4.83
CA ALA A 431 -8.44 -24.36 3.39
C ALA A 431 -9.73 -25.03 2.88
N ALA A 432 -10.20 -24.59 1.72
CA ALA A 432 -11.38 -25.16 1.06
C ALA A 432 -11.13 -25.38 -0.43
N LEU A 433 -11.76 -26.41 -0.98
CA LEU A 433 -11.93 -26.65 -2.41
C LEU A 433 -13.42 -26.53 -2.77
N PRO A 434 -13.76 -26.47 -4.07
CA PRO A 434 -15.13 -26.70 -4.50
C PRO A 434 -15.62 -28.04 -3.95
N GLY A 435 -16.60 -28.00 -3.04
CA GLY A 435 -17.14 -29.20 -2.38
C GLY A 435 -16.87 -29.29 -0.87
N GLY A 436 -16.02 -28.45 -0.28
CA GLY A 436 -15.91 -28.33 1.18
C GLY A 436 -14.53 -27.96 1.72
N ILE A 437 -14.44 -27.97 3.04
CA ILE A 437 -13.21 -27.74 3.81
C ILE A 437 -12.28 -28.95 3.66
N ILE A 438 -10.99 -28.68 3.45
CA ILE A 438 -9.93 -29.70 3.39
C ILE A 438 -9.26 -29.78 4.76
N GLY A 439 -9.22 -30.97 5.36
CA GLY A 439 -8.39 -31.22 6.54
C GLY A 439 -8.87 -30.59 7.86
N GLY A 440 -10.10 -30.07 7.91
CA GLY A 440 -10.68 -29.44 9.12
C GLY A 440 -10.18 -28.01 9.37
N VAL A 441 -10.32 -27.53 10.62
CA VAL A 441 -9.78 -26.24 11.07
C VAL A 441 -8.27 -26.34 11.09
N LEU A 442 -7.58 -25.52 10.29
CA LEU A 442 -6.12 -25.56 10.22
C LEU A 442 -5.48 -24.62 11.25
N LEU A 443 -6.09 -23.46 11.47
CA LEU A 443 -5.68 -22.51 12.51
C LEU A 443 -6.91 -21.93 13.22
N GLN A 444 -6.82 -21.75 14.53
CA GLN A 444 -7.87 -21.09 15.31
C GLN A 444 -7.29 -20.43 16.56
N GLY A 445 -8.01 -19.47 17.10
CA GLY A 445 -7.66 -18.84 18.36
C GLY A 445 -8.76 -17.94 18.87
N SER A 446 -8.44 -17.25 19.97
CA SER A 446 -9.31 -16.23 20.54
C SER A 446 -8.51 -15.06 21.06
N THR A 447 -9.10 -13.87 21.02
CA THR A 447 -8.48 -12.62 21.44
C THR A 447 -9.48 -11.81 22.24
N THR A 448 -9.11 -11.41 23.46
CA THR A 448 -9.93 -10.51 24.27
C THR A 448 -9.79 -9.09 23.74
N ILE A 449 -10.92 -8.49 23.36
CA ILE A 449 -10.99 -7.08 22.96
C ILE A 449 -11.75 -6.28 24.02
N THR A 450 -11.42 -5.00 24.17
CA THR A 450 -12.01 -4.11 25.17
C THR A 450 -12.57 -2.86 24.50
N PHE A 451 -13.86 -2.60 24.73
CA PHE A 451 -14.54 -1.41 24.26
C PHE A 451 -14.59 -0.36 25.38
N PRO A 452 -13.94 0.80 25.21
CA PRO A 452 -13.93 1.85 26.23
C PRO A 452 -15.25 2.65 26.27
N ALA A 453 -16.06 2.61 25.22
CA ALA A 453 -17.36 3.25 25.16
C ALA A 453 -18.35 2.44 24.32
N ILE A 454 -19.65 2.73 24.51
CA ILE A 454 -20.75 2.21 23.67
C ILE A 454 -20.72 2.96 22.32
N ALA A 455 -21.20 2.29 21.26
CA ALA A 455 -21.47 2.85 19.93
C ALA A 455 -22.04 4.28 20.00
N PRO A 456 -21.68 5.16 19.04
CA PRO A 456 -21.35 4.84 17.65
C PRO A 456 -19.86 4.62 17.32
N THR A 457 -18.95 4.82 18.28
CA THR A 457 -17.51 4.74 18.03
C THR A 457 -17.06 3.35 17.60
N ASN A 458 -16.36 3.28 16.47
CA ASN A 458 -15.70 2.06 16.00
C ASN A 458 -14.25 2.04 16.46
N TYR A 459 -13.83 0.91 16.99
CA TYR A 459 -12.47 0.61 17.41
C TYR A 459 -11.86 -0.40 16.46
N LEU A 460 -10.53 -0.37 16.34
CA LEU A 460 -9.77 -1.29 15.51
C LEU A 460 -8.91 -2.18 16.41
N PHE A 461 -9.06 -3.49 16.28
CA PHE A 461 -8.40 -4.47 17.14
C PHE A 461 -7.51 -5.41 16.32
N PRO A 462 -6.25 -5.65 16.71
CA PRO A 462 -5.47 -6.76 16.19
C PRO A 462 -6.05 -8.05 16.77
N ILE A 463 -6.41 -9.00 15.90
CA ILE A 463 -7.02 -10.26 16.30
C ILE A 463 -5.99 -11.38 16.29
N ALA A 464 -5.23 -11.53 15.20
CA ALA A 464 -4.32 -12.65 15.05
C ALA A 464 -3.20 -12.37 14.05
N SER A 465 -2.13 -13.14 14.13
CA SER A 465 -1.07 -13.18 13.13
C SER A 465 -0.77 -14.63 12.76
N PHE A 466 -0.82 -14.96 11.48
CA PHE A 466 -0.65 -16.33 10.99
C PHE A 466 -0.15 -16.37 9.54
N PRO A 467 0.56 -17.44 9.12
CA PRO A 467 0.98 -17.61 7.74
C PRO A 467 -0.19 -18.07 6.84
N LEU A 468 -0.21 -17.57 5.61
CA LEU A 468 -1.12 -18.02 4.54
C LEU A 468 -0.34 -18.37 3.26
N PRO A 469 -0.92 -19.18 2.36
CA PRO A 469 -2.13 -19.99 2.56
C PRO A 469 -1.87 -21.12 3.57
N VAL A 470 -2.87 -21.45 4.39
CA VAL A 470 -2.77 -22.55 5.39
C VAL A 470 -2.59 -23.93 4.75
N ALA A 471 -3.06 -24.10 3.50
CA ALA A 471 -2.76 -25.26 2.67
C ALA A 471 -2.72 -24.87 1.19
N ARG A 472 -1.89 -25.56 0.42
CA ARG A 472 -1.79 -25.35 -1.04
C ARG A 472 -2.92 -26.10 -1.76
N ALA A 473 -4.04 -25.42 -1.97
CA ALA A 473 -5.23 -25.98 -2.66
C ALA A 473 -5.33 -25.59 -4.16
N GLY A 474 -4.22 -25.13 -4.76
CA GLY A 474 -4.19 -24.70 -6.17
C GLY A 474 -5.06 -23.48 -6.47
N VAL A 475 -5.27 -23.20 -7.77
CA VAL A 475 -6.02 -22.02 -8.26
C VAL A 475 -7.52 -22.06 -7.97
N ALA A 476 -8.10 -23.26 -7.83
CA ALA A 476 -9.50 -23.43 -7.44
C ALA A 476 -9.69 -23.37 -5.91
N GLY A 477 -8.59 -23.38 -5.15
CA GLY A 477 -8.60 -23.35 -3.70
C GLY A 477 -9.04 -22.00 -3.14
N ARG A 478 -9.64 -22.04 -1.96
CA ARG A 478 -10.06 -20.86 -1.20
C ARG A 478 -9.55 -20.96 0.23
N THR A 479 -9.32 -19.81 0.84
CA THR A 479 -9.10 -19.69 2.28
C THR A 479 -10.38 -19.16 2.89
N LEU A 480 -10.93 -19.88 3.87
CA LEU A 480 -12.06 -19.41 4.67
C LEU A 480 -11.51 -18.78 5.94
N VAL A 481 -11.96 -17.56 6.24
CA VAL A 481 -11.70 -16.88 7.51
C VAL A 481 -13.03 -16.71 8.21
N GLU A 482 -13.11 -17.13 9.46
CA GLU A 482 -14.31 -17.01 10.30
C GLU A 482 -14.01 -16.13 11.50
N ILE A 483 -14.96 -15.28 11.87
CA ILE A 483 -14.88 -14.36 13.01
C ILE A 483 -16.22 -14.40 13.76
N GLN A 484 -16.17 -14.52 15.08
CA GLN A 484 -17.35 -14.54 15.94
C GLN A 484 -17.05 -13.86 17.29
N ALA A 485 -18.01 -13.12 17.84
CA ALA A 485 -17.94 -12.73 19.25
C ALA A 485 -18.23 -13.94 20.15
N GLY A 486 -17.83 -13.89 21.42
CA GLY A 486 -18.05 -14.98 22.37
C GLY A 486 -19.34 -14.88 23.19
N ASP A 487 -19.77 -13.66 23.52
CA ASP A 487 -20.88 -13.39 24.45
C ASP A 487 -22.12 -12.86 23.72
N ASN A 488 -22.48 -13.50 22.62
CA ASN A 488 -23.40 -12.99 21.59
C ASN A 488 -24.82 -12.71 22.07
N SER A 489 -25.23 -13.33 23.18
CA SER A 489 -26.58 -13.21 23.74
C SER A 489 -26.78 -12.00 24.64
N THR A 490 -25.71 -11.38 25.15
CA THR A 490 -25.78 -10.25 26.10
C THR A 490 -24.93 -9.05 25.72
N LYS A 491 -23.90 -9.26 24.88
CA LYS A 491 -22.96 -8.25 24.43
C LYS A 491 -23.04 -8.07 22.93
N LEU A 492 -23.82 -7.08 22.49
CA LEU A 492 -23.95 -6.76 21.07
C LEU A 492 -22.63 -6.18 20.54
N VAL A 493 -22.06 -6.83 19.53
CA VAL A 493 -20.92 -6.30 18.77
C VAL A 493 -21.35 -6.02 17.34
N TYR A 494 -21.20 -4.77 16.92
CA TYR A 494 -21.50 -4.29 15.57
C TYR A 494 -20.22 -4.32 14.74
N PHE A 495 -20.12 -5.28 13.83
CA PHE A 495 -18.99 -5.45 12.92
C PHE A 495 -19.09 -4.54 11.71
N ASP A 496 -18.06 -3.70 11.52
CA ASP A 496 -17.90 -2.82 10.38
C ASP A 496 -17.03 -3.52 9.31
N GLU A 497 -15.78 -3.88 9.62
CA GLU A 497 -14.87 -4.44 8.62
C GLU A 497 -13.86 -5.39 9.26
N ALA A 498 -13.31 -6.31 8.47
CA ALA A 498 -12.09 -7.03 8.82
C ALA A 498 -11.04 -6.82 7.75
N TYR A 499 -9.78 -6.80 8.16
CA TYR A 499 -8.65 -6.63 7.28
C TYR A 499 -7.67 -7.77 7.45
N LEU A 500 -7.14 -8.26 6.34
CA LEU A 500 -6.08 -9.25 6.31
C LEU A 500 -4.85 -8.64 5.65
N PHE A 501 -3.95 -8.09 6.46
CA PHE A 501 -2.74 -7.41 6.01
C PHE A 501 -1.60 -8.40 5.79
N ALA A 502 -1.04 -8.47 4.59
CA ALA A 502 0.09 -9.33 4.24
C ALA A 502 1.42 -8.74 4.71
N THR A 503 1.65 -8.73 6.02
CA THR A 503 2.77 -8.04 6.67
C THR A 503 4.15 -8.62 6.37
N GLU A 504 4.25 -9.83 5.80
CA GLU A 504 5.54 -10.34 5.32
C GLU A 504 6.02 -9.59 4.06
N ARG A 505 5.08 -9.15 3.20
CA ARG A 505 5.39 -8.42 1.96
C ARG A 505 5.13 -6.92 2.05
N GLY A 506 4.38 -6.46 3.05
CA GLY A 506 4.03 -5.06 3.24
C GLY A 506 4.45 -4.51 4.60
N ARG A 507 4.08 -3.24 4.86
CA ARG A 507 4.29 -2.55 6.14
C ARG A 507 2.99 -1.92 6.59
N LEU A 508 2.58 -2.22 7.82
CA LEU A 508 1.34 -1.74 8.44
C LEU A 508 1.66 -0.74 9.55
N THR A 509 1.07 0.45 9.45
CA THR A 509 1.10 1.47 10.49
C THR A 509 -0.33 1.85 10.85
N VAL A 510 -0.64 1.88 12.15
CA VAL A 510 -1.97 2.23 12.67
C VAL A 510 -1.84 3.29 13.75
N VAL A 511 -2.45 4.45 13.52
CA VAL A 511 -2.31 5.63 14.39
C VAL A 511 -3.67 6.25 14.68
N ASP A 512 -3.99 6.46 15.95
CA ASP A 512 -5.15 7.24 16.36
C ASP A 512 -4.89 8.74 16.23
N CYS A 513 -5.49 9.36 15.21
CA CYS A 513 -5.43 10.79 14.98
C CYS A 513 -6.59 11.54 15.66
N GLY A 514 -7.40 10.88 16.49
CA GLY A 514 -8.53 11.48 17.20
C GLY A 514 -9.75 11.74 16.32
N SER A 515 -10.90 11.95 16.98
CA SER A 515 -12.20 12.09 16.33
C SER A 515 -12.89 13.44 16.53
N ALA A 516 -12.31 14.33 17.34
CA ALA A 516 -12.83 15.68 17.54
C ALA A 516 -12.46 16.60 16.37
N ALA A 517 -12.97 17.84 16.39
CA ALA A 517 -12.53 18.87 15.47
C ALA A 517 -11.00 19.05 15.57
N PRO A 518 -10.28 19.18 14.44
CA PRO A 518 -8.83 19.33 14.47
C PRO A 518 -8.38 20.51 15.33
N SER A 519 -7.41 20.29 16.20
CA SER A 519 -6.80 21.33 17.03
C SER A 519 -5.32 21.02 17.31
N PRO A 520 -4.44 22.03 17.38
CA PRO A 520 -3.04 21.82 17.79
C PRO A 520 -2.93 21.04 19.11
N GLY A 521 -2.09 20.00 19.12
CA GLY A 521 -1.92 19.12 20.30
C GLY A 521 -3.07 18.13 20.58
N GLY A 522 -4.12 18.11 19.74
CA GLY A 522 -5.32 17.29 19.93
C GLY A 522 -5.62 16.38 18.75
N SER A 523 -6.89 16.34 18.32
CA SER A 523 -7.27 15.60 17.11
C SER A 523 -6.62 16.23 15.87
N ALA A 524 -6.16 15.39 14.95
CA ALA A 524 -5.34 15.78 13.82
C ALA A 524 -5.98 15.38 12.49
N ASN A 525 -5.94 16.28 11.53
CA ASN A 525 -6.35 16.05 10.13
C ASN A 525 -5.16 15.74 9.21
N ARG A 526 -3.96 15.59 9.77
CA ARG A 526 -2.73 15.27 9.06
C ARG A 526 -1.93 14.22 9.84
N LEU A 527 -1.44 13.22 9.12
CA LEU A 527 -0.56 12.16 9.60
C LEU A 527 0.67 12.09 8.67
N LYS A 528 1.85 12.13 9.27
CA LYS A 528 3.14 11.97 8.62
C LYS A 528 3.82 10.73 9.18
N ILE A 529 4.18 9.81 8.29
CA ILE A 529 4.95 8.60 8.62
C ILE A 529 6.26 8.69 7.84
N ALA A 530 7.32 9.16 8.51
CA ALA A 530 8.64 9.31 7.94
C ALA A 530 9.45 8.02 8.11
N ALA A 531 10.01 7.51 7.00
CA ALA A 531 11.04 6.48 7.07
C ALA A 531 12.34 7.02 7.67
N PRO A 532 13.21 6.14 8.18
CA PRO A 532 14.57 6.49 8.56
C PRO A 532 15.30 7.31 7.49
N SER A 533 15.99 8.36 7.91
CA SER A 533 16.82 9.22 7.07
C SER A 533 18.09 9.64 7.82
N LEU A 534 19.01 10.36 7.16
CA LEU A 534 20.20 10.90 7.84
C LEU A 534 19.83 11.84 8.99
N ASP A 535 18.81 12.68 8.79
CA ASP A 535 18.35 13.66 9.78
C ASP A 535 17.45 13.02 10.86
N GLU A 536 16.71 11.97 10.50
CA GLU A 536 15.83 11.22 11.40
C GLU A 536 16.15 9.71 11.34
N PRO A 537 17.21 9.22 12.02
CA PRO A 537 17.71 7.84 11.88
C PRO A 537 16.72 6.75 12.26
N ASN A 538 15.74 7.05 13.11
CA ASN A 538 14.72 6.10 13.56
C ASN A 538 13.40 6.24 12.79
N GLY A 539 13.31 7.19 11.85
CA GLY A 539 12.04 7.65 11.31
C GLY A 539 11.18 8.34 12.38
N SER A 540 9.98 8.75 11.99
CA SER A 540 9.05 9.41 12.91
C SER A 540 7.60 9.22 12.48
N ILE A 541 6.70 9.19 13.46
CA ILE A 541 5.26 9.32 13.23
C ILE A 541 4.85 10.64 13.88
N MET A 542 4.29 11.54 13.08
CA MET A 542 3.83 12.84 13.55
C MET A 542 2.38 13.09 13.13
N ILE A 543 1.61 13.71 14.01
CA ILE A 543 0.26 14.18 13.74
C ILE A 543 0.20 15.70 13.95
N GLY A 544 -0.66 16.39 13.21
CA GLY A 544 -0.78 17.85 13.30
C GLY A 544 -1.97 18.40 12.51
N THR A 545 -2.07 19.73 12.47
CA THR A 545 -3.16 20.42 11.76
C THR A 545 -2.67 21.44 10.74
N ALA A 546 -1.52 22.07 10.97
CA ALA A 546 -0.92 23.04 10.09
C ALA A 546 -0.30 22.38 8.85
N ALA A 547 -0.43 23.03 7.68
CA ALA A 547 0.07 22.49 6.42
C ALA A 547 1.61 22.44 6.34
N ASP A 548 2.27 23.31 7.10
CA ASP A 548 3.72 23.42 7.22
C ASP A 548 4.30 22.54 8.34
N TRP A 549 3.46 21.77 9.04
CA TRP A 549 3.84 20.93 10.17
C TRP A 549 4.41 21.70 11.38
N SER A 550 4.15 23.00 11.48
CA SER A 550 4.62 23.84 12.61
C SER A 550 4.03 23.43 13.96
N ASP A 551 2.86 22.79 13.96
CA ASP A 551 2.17 22.27 15.15
C ASP A 551 2.27 20.74 15.31
N ALA A 552 3.13 20.10 14.51
CA ALA A 552 3.24 18.65 14.49
C ALA A 552 3.87 18.11 15.77
N PHE A 553 3.34 16.99 16.27
CA PHE A 553 3.86 16.32 17.45
C PHE A 553 3.77 14.80 17.30
N THR A 554 4.62 14.08 18.03
CA THR A 554 4.56 12.62 18.10
C THR A 554 3.34 12.20 18.92
N PRO A 555 2.43 11.37 18.40
CA PRO A 555 1.29 10.88 19.16
C PRO A 555 1.76 10.06 20.38
N ALA A 556 0.94 10.00 21.42
CA ALA A 556 1.22 9.14 22.57
C ALA A 556 1.39 7.68 22.14
N THR A 557 2.25 6.91 22.81
CA THR A 557 2.50 5.49 22.45
C THR A 557 1.21 4.65 22.42
N SER A 558 0.22 4.96 23.26
CA SER A 558 -1.09 4.30 23.26
C SER A 558 -1.94 4.60 22.02
N ALA A 559 -1.65 5.69 21.30
CA ALA A 559 -2.29 6.03 20.04
C ALA A 559 -1.61 5.35 18.83
N ILE A 560 -0.41 4.77 19.00
CA ILE A 560 0.26 3.98 17.98
C ILE A 560 -0.06 2.50 18.23
N LEU A 561 -1.05 1.99 17.50
CA LEU A 561 -1.55 0.62 17.69
C LEU A 561 -0.70 -0.42 16.97
N CYS A 562 0.00 0.00 15.90
CA CYS A 562 0.97 -0.81 15.18
C CYS A 562 2.01 0.11 14.57
N ASP A 563 3.28 -0.17 14.83
CA ASP A 563 4.41 0.58 14.29
C ASP A 563 5.29 -0.36 13.46
N GLN A 564 5.16 -0.24 12.14
CA GLN A 564 6.14 -0.77 11.20
C GLN A 564 6.67 0.39 10.35
N THR A 565 7.33 1.36 11.00
CA THR A 565 8.13 2.37 10.30
C THR A 565 9.05 1.74 9.24
N GLY A 566 9.36 2.50 8.20
CA GLY A 566 10.13 2.00 7.05
C GLY A 566 9.25 1.38 5.96
N HIS A 567 8.17 2.08 5.60
CA HIS A 567 7.42 1.79 4.40
C HIS A 567 8.34 1.89 3.16
N LEU A 568 8.49 0.76 2.47
CA LEU A 568 9.33 0.64 1.28
C LEU A 568 8.46 0.64 0.03
N PHE A 569 8.88 1.38 -1.00
CA PHE A 569 8.18 1.52 -2.27
C PHE A 569 9.05 1.03 -3.41
N ASP A 570 8.57 0.04 -4.16
CA ASP A 570 9.23 -0.45 -5.36
C ASP A 570 9.25 0.59 -6.49
N PRO A 571 10.31 0.61 -7.30
CA PRO A 571 10.45 1.57 -8.39
C PRO A 571 9.33 1.45 -9.43
N ASP A 572 8.85 0.24 -9.71
CA ASP A 572 7.78 -0.01 -10.69
C ASP A 572 6.39 0.33 -10.15
N GLY A 573 6.27 0.55 -8.84
CA GLY A 573 5.03 0.90 -8.18
C GLY A 573 4.77 0.08 -6.93
N SER A 574 4.19 0.73 -5.93
CA SER A 574 3.65 0.08 -4.75
C SER A 574 2.25 0.58 -4.48
N VAL A 575 1.50 -0.25 -3.79
CA VAL A 575 0.13 0.00 -3.41
C VAL A 575 0.12 0.50 -1.98
N THR A 576 -0.55 1.62 -1.75
CA THR A 576 -0.83 2.15 -0.40
C THR A 576 -2.33 2.08 -0.16
N PHE A 577 -2.71 1.20 0.76
CA PHE A 577 -4.05 1.10 1.29
C PHE A 577 -4.17 1.98 2.54
N THR A 578 -5.16 2.87 2.56
CA THR A 578 -5.42 3.78 3.68
C THR A 578 -6.85 3.67 4.16
N VAL A 579 -7.05 3.69 5.48
CA VAL A 579 -8.37 3.80 6.12
C VAL A 579 -8.40 5.07 6.97
N THR A 580 -9.37 5.95 6.71
CA THR A 580 -9.58 7.20 7.45
C THR A 580 -11.05 7.30 7.87
N PRO A 581 -11.44 6.78 9.04
CA PRO A 581 -12.85 6.56 9.35
C PRO A 581 -13.70 7.83 9.46
N ASN A 582 -13.10 8.97 9.76
CA ASN A 582 -13.85 10.21 9.95
C ASN A 582 -13.93 11.06 8.68
N VAL A 583 -13.08 10.81 7.68
CA VAL A 583 -13.07 11.54 6.40
C VAL A 583 -13.19 10.65 5.18
N THR A 584 -13.94 11.10 4.17
CA THR A 584 -13.91 10.52 2.84
C THR A 584 -12.78 11.16 2.05
N ASP A 585 -12.15 10.40 1.14
CA ASP A 585 -11.20 10.93 0.16
C ASP A 585 -9.98 11.65 0.77
N ALA A 586 -9.51 11.21 1.94
CA ALA A 586 -8.25 11.72 2.50
C ALA A 586 -7.14 11.60 1.47
N SER A 587 -6.47 12.71 1.17
CA SER A 587 -5.37 12.72 0.21
C SER A 587 -4.16 11.98 0.78
N VAL A 588 -3.46 11.25 -0.09
CA VAL A 588 -2.24 10.51 0.25
C VAL A 588 -1.16 10.91 -0.73
N SER A 589 0.04 11.17 -0.22
CA SER A 589 1.21 11.45 -1.04
C SER A 589 2.45 10.84 -0.42
N PHE A 590 3.47 10.63 -1.24
CA PHE A 590 4.77 10.10 -0.82
C PHE A 590 5.86 11.11 -1.16
N GLU A 591 6.53 11.61 -0.14
CA GLU A 591 7.65 12.54 -0.26
C GLU A 591 8.96 11.74 -0.17
N HIS A 592 9.74 11.71 -1.24
CA HIS A 592 10.91 10.83 -1.34
C HIS A 592 12.00 11.40 -2.26
N TYR A 593 13.14 10.72 -2.30
CA TYR A 593 14.15 10.90 -3.35
C TYR A 593 14.11 9.67 -4.26
N ARG A 594 14.27 9.84 -5.58
CA ARG A 594 14.47 8.68 -6.47
C ARG A 594 15.78 7.99 -6.12
N ARG A 595 15.72 6.68 -5.84
CA ARG A 595 16.91 5.87 -5.58
C ARG A 595 17.33 5.09 -6.82
N SER A 596 18.63 5.04 -7.05
CA SER A 596 19.27 4.35 -8.16
C SER A 596 20.48 3.57 -7.64
N HIS A 597 20.91 2.55 -8.37
CA HIS A 597 22.01 1.69 -7.91
C HIS A 597 23.33 2.46 -7.73
N THR A 598 23.76 3.26 -8.72
CA THR A 598 25.03 4.01 -8.65
C THR A 598 24.91 5.46 -9.11
N HIS A 599 24.19 5.71 -10.20
CA HIS A 599 24.03 7.05 -10.78
C HIS A 599 22.57 7.46 -10.63
N ALA A 600 22.33 8.69 -10.16
CA ALA A 600 20.98 9.23 -10.14
C ALA A 600 20.43 9.34 -11.57
N GLU A 601 19.18 8.94 -11.74
CA GLU A 601 18.44 9.15 -12.98
C GLU A 601 17.92 10.59 -13.04
N SER A 602 17.88 11.15 -14.25
CA SER A 602 17.35 12.49 -14.54
C SER A 602 15.84 12.57 -14.38
#